data_AF-A0A1G3C9Z0-F1
#
_entry.id   AF-A0A1G3C9Z0-F1
#
_cell.length_a   1.000
_cell.length_b   1.000
_cell.length_c   1.000
_cell.angle_alpha   90.00
_cell.angle_beta   90.00
_cell.angle_gamma   90.00
#
_symmetry.space_group_name_H-M   'P 1'
#
loop_
_entity.id
_entity.type
_entity.pdbx_description
1 polymer ?
#
loop_
_entity_poly.entity_id
_entity_poly.type
_entity_poly.pdbx_seq_one_letter_code
_entity_poly.pdbx_strand_id
1 'polypeptide(L)'
;MRKIFVILLLISCIGFFVQGSFIKDADAKTFSEHKPAGKAGLVAASVVSSAVYLPFKAAYAVLGGVSSGLTYAVTMAKEAETANRIAVKAFTGDWYIHPNILTGSEELNFSGPDDKTP
;
A
#
# COMPACT_ATOMS: atom_id res chain seq x y z
N MET A 1 -28.88 22.05 -11.73
CA MET A 1 -27.99 20.86 -11.72
C MET A 1 -26.52 21.23 -11.49
N ARG A 2 -25.90 22.16 -12.25
CA ARG A 2 -24.49 22.59 -12.05
C ARG A 2 -24.13 23.04 -10.62
N LYS A 3 -25.01 23.80 -9.95
CA LYS A 3 -24.76 24.31 -8.58
C LYS A 3 -24.80 23.22 -7.50
N ILE A 4 -25.65 22.21 -7.69
CA ILE A 4 -25.79 21.07 -6.76
C ILE A 4 -24.55 20.18 -6.82
N PHE A 5 -24.03 19.97 -8.03
CA PHE A 5 -22.80 19.20 -8.24
C PHE A 5 -21.58 19.86 -7.56
N VAL A 6 -21.47 21.20 -7.65
CA VAL A 6 -20.39 21.95 -7.01
C VAL A 6 -20.47 21.91 -5.48
N ILE A 7 -21.68 21.96 -4.91
CA ILE A 7 -21.90 21.85 -3.46
C ILE A 7 -21.52 20.45 -2.95
N LEU A 8 -21.89 19.39 -3.68
CA LEU A 8 -21.51 18.02 -3.34
C LEU A 8 -19.99 17.81 -3.39
N LEU A 9 -19.32 18.40 -4.39
CA LEU A 9 -17.86 18.34 -4.53
C LEU A 9 -17.15 19.07 -3.38
N LEU A 10 -17.66 20.23 -2.97
CA LEU A 10 -17.14 20.99 -1.83
C LEU A 10 -17.31 20.25 -0.49
N ILE A 11 -18.48 19.64 -0.26
CA ILE A 11 -18.73 18.83 0.95
C ILE A 11 -17.79 17.62 1.00
N SER A 12 -17.56 16.97 -0.15
CA SER A 12 -16.59 15.88 -0.27
C SER A 12 -15.15 16.33 0.02
N CYS A 13 -14.72 17.48 -0.50
CA CYS A 13 -13.39 18.05 -0.23
C CYS A 13 -13.20 18.44 1.25
N ILE A 14 -14.20 19.01 1.90
CA ILE A 14 -14.14 19.39 3.32
C ILE A 14 -14.12 18.13 4.20
N GLY A 15 -14.90 17.11 3.86
CA GLY A 15 -14.88 15.81 4.54
C GLY A 15 -13.51 15.12 4.45
N PHE A 16 -12.82 15.25 3.31
CA PHE A 16 -11.47 14.70 3.13
C PHE A 16 -10.41 15.46 3.95
N PHE A 17 -10.52 16.79 4.05
CA PHE A 17 -9.56 17.63 4.80
C PHE A 17 -9.63 17.42 6.33
N VAL A 18 -10.79 17.06 6.87
CA VAL A 18 -11.00 16.86 8.31
C VAL A 18 -10.39 15.56 8.83
N GLN A 19 -10.11 14.57 7.97
CA GLN A 19 -9.58 13.27 8.40
C GLN A 19 -8.13 13.32 8.90
N GLY A 20 -7.34 14.34 8.51
CA GLY A 20 -5.92 14.43 8.84
C GLY A 20 -5.58 14.99 10.24
N SER A 21 -6.53 15.59 10.96
CA SER A 21 -6.23 16.37 12.18
C SER A 21 -6.57 15.69 13.51
N PHE A 22 -7.07 14.45 13.50
CA PHE A 22 -7.57 13.78 14.72
C PHE A 22 -6.71 12.62 15.25
N ILE A 23 -5.58 12.29 14.62
CA ILE A 23 -4.69 11.26 15.16
C ILE A 23 -3.74 11.92 16.17
N LYS A 24 -4.20 12.04 17.41
CA LYS A 24 -3.33 12.24 18.58
C LYS A 24 -2.44 11.00 18.73
N ASP A 25 -1.17 11.20 19.08
CA ASP A 25 -0.17 10.17 19.37
C ASP A 25 -0.76 9.03 20.21
N ALA A 26 -1.18 7.97 19.51
CA ALA A 26 -1.56 6.72 20.13
C ALA A 26 -0.27 5.92 20.27
N ASP A 27 0.08 5.61 21.51
CA ASP A 27 1.09 4.59 21.82
C ASP A 27 0.75 3.32 21.03
N ALA A 28 1.54 3.05 19.97
CA ALA A 28 1.25 2.05 18.95
C ALA A 28 1.47 0.65 19.52
N LYS A 29 0.48 0.16 20.28
CA LYS A 29 0.48 -1.21 20.78
C LYS A 29 0.55 -2.19 19.62
N THR A 30 1.41 -3.18 19.73
CA THR A 30 1.48 -4.27 18.75
C THR A 30 0.20 -5.09 18.79
N PHE A 31 -0.11 -5.83 17.71
CA PHE A 31 -1.27 -6.71 17.66
C PHE A 31 -1.33 -7.68 18.84
N SER A 32 -0.17 -8.17 19.29
CA SER A 32 -0.04 -9.12 20.39
C SER A 32 -0.55 -8.60 21.72
N GLU A 33 -0.46 -7.29 21.96
CA GLU A 33 -0.80 -6.61 23.22
C GLU A 33 -2.29 -6.26 23.35
N HIS A 34 -3.07 -6.46 22.28
CA HIS A 34 -4.49 -6.18 22.28
C HIS A 34 -5.31 -7.29 22.97
N LYS A 35 -6.40 -6.90 23.66
CA LYS A 35 -7.39 -7.83 24.22
C LYS A 35 -8.05 -8.66 23.10
N PRO A 36 -8.64 -9.85 23.40
CA PRO A 36 -9.23 -10.72 22.38
C PRO A 36 -10.22 -10.02 21.43
N ALA A 37 -11.10 -9.16 21.96
CA ALA A 37 -12.04 -8.40 21.15
C ALA A 37 -11.33 -7.41 20.18
N GLY A 38 -10.25 -6.76 20.64
CA GLY A 38 -9.44 -5.87 19.80
C GLY A 38 -8.70 -6.63 18.69
N LYS A 39 -8.18 -7.83 19.00
CA LYS A 39 -7.55 -8.71 18.01
C LYS A 39 -8.53 -9.12 16.92
N ALA A 40 -9.77 -9.50 17.29
CA ALA A 40 -10.80 -9.86 16.32
C ALA A 40 -11.14 -8.68 15.38
N GLY A 41 -11.25 -7.46 15.92
CA GLY A 41 -11.45 -6.25 15.13
C GLY A 41 -10.29 -5.96 14.17
N LEU A 42 -9.05 -6.08 14.64
CA LEU A 42 -7.85 -5.87 13.81
C LEU A 42 -7.71 -6.92 12.70
N VAL A 43 -8.06 -8.18 12.96
CA VAL A 43 -8.08 -9.23 11.92
C VAL A 43 -9.15 -8.93 10.87
N ALA A 44 -10.36 -8.56 11.29
CA ALA A 44 -11.43 -8.19 10.35
C ALA A 44 -11.02 -6.98 9.49
N ALA A 45 -10.45 -5.95 10.13
CA ALA A 45 -9.92 -4.78 9.42
C ALA A 45 -8.79 -5.17 8.46
N SER A 46 -7.85 -6.02 8.88
CA SER A 46 -6.75 -6.53 8.04
C SER A 46 -7.28 -7.23 6.78
N VAL A 47 -8.28 -8.10 6.92
CA VAL A 47 -8.89 -8.80 5.77
C VAL A 47 -9.56 -7.83 4.80
N VAL A 48 -10.40 -6.93 5.30
CA VAL A 48 -11.10 -5.94 4.46
C VAL A 48 -10.10 -5.02 3.75
N SER A 49 -9.10 -4.52 4.48
CA SER A 49 -8.06 -3.65 3.94
C SER A 49 -7.24 -4.38 2.87
N SER A 50 -6.87 -5.64 3.12
CA SER A 50 -6.13 -6.48 2.17
C SER A 50 -6.94 -6.74 0.90
N ALA A 51 -8.25 -6.99 1.03
CA ALA A 51 -9.12 -7.21 -0.12
C ALA A 51 -9.20 -5.99 -1.05
N VAL A 52 -9.21 -4.78 -0.47
CA VAL A 52 -9.17 -3.53 -1.26
C VAL A 52 -7.78 -3.26 -1.81
N TYR A 53 -6.72 -3.53 -1.03
CA TYR A 53 -5.32 -3.29 -1.39
C TYR A 53 -4.81 -4.19 -2.51
N LEU A 54 -5.15 -5.48 -2.47
CA LEU A 54 -4.62 -6.51 -3.36
C LEU A 54 -4.79 -6.20 -4.85
N PRO A 55 -5.95 -5.74 -5.35
CA PRO A 55 -6.11 -5.36 -6.75
C PRO A 55 -5.13 -4.27 -7.20
N PHE A 56 -4.85 -3.27 -6.36
CA PHE A 56 -3.90 -2.21 -6.69
C PHE A 56 -2.47 -2.72 -6.71
N LYS A 57 -2.10 -3.55 -5.73
CA LYS A 57 -0.78 -4.20 -5.68
C LYS A 57 -0.56 -5.12 -6.89
N ALA A 58 -1.58 -5.89 -7.26
CA ALA A 58 -1.54 -6.75 -8.44
C ALA A 58 -1.37 -5.94 -9.73
N ALA A 59 -2.12 -4.85 -9.88
CA ALA A 59 -1.96 -3.94 -11.03
C ALA A 59 -0.54 -3.36 -11.11
N TYR A 60 0.02 -2.93 -9.98
CA TYR A 60 1.40 -2.46 -9.90
C TYR A 60 2.41 -3.54 -10.30
N ALA A 61 2.25 -4.78 -9.81
CA ALA A 61 3.10 -5.90 -10.16
C ALA A 61 3.05 -6.23 -11.66
N VAL A 62 1.85 -6.22 -12.27
CA VAL A 62 1.68 -6.43 -13.72
C VAL A 62 2.39 -5.34 -14.52
N LEU A 63 2.19 -4.07 -14.17
CA LEU A 63 2.85 -2.94 -14.85
C LEU A 63 4.38 -3.02 -14.71
N GLY A 64 4.87 -3.39 -13.52
CA GLY A 64 6.30 -3.57 -13.28
C GLY A 64 6.88 -4.75 -14.06
N GLY A 65 6.16 -5.87 -14.16
CA GLY A 65 6.56 -7.02 -14.98
C GLY A 65 6.66 -6.68 -16.47
N VAL A 66 5.66 -5.96 -17.01
CA VAL A 66 5.70 -5.46 -18.39
C VAL A 66 6.89 -4.53 -18.61
N SER A 67 7.11 -3.58 -17.70
CA SER A 67 8.22 -2.62 -17.79
C SER A 67 9.60 -3.31 -17.69
N SER A 68 9.72 -4.30 -16.82
CA SER A 68 10.92 -5.14 -16.68
C SER A 68 11.19 -5.93 -17.97
N GLY A 69 10.18 -6.60 -18.52
CA GLY A 69 10.30 -7.36 -19.76
C GLY A 69 10.66 -6.49 -20.95
N LEU A 70 10.06 -5.31 -21.08
CA LEU A 70 10.41 -4.33 -22.11
C LEU A 70 11.85 -3.85 -21.96
N THR A 71 12.30 -3.53 -20.75
CA THR A 71 13.69 -3.14 -20.47
C THR A 71 14.66 -4.23 -20.90
N TYR A 72 14.38 -5.49 -20.53
CA TYR A 72 15.21 -6.63 -20.92
C TYR A 72 15.28 -6.83 -22.43
N ALA A 73 14.12 -6.77 -23.11
CA ALA A 73 14.03 -7.02 -24.56
C ALA A 73 14.64 -5.89 -25.40
N VAL A 74 14.31 -4.62 -25.10
CA VAL A 74 14.79 -3.46 -25.87
C VAL A 74 16.31 -3.29 -25.73
N THR A 75 16.87 -3.61 -24.57
CA THR A 75 18.32 -3.51 -24.33
C THR A 75 19.08 -4.74 -24.81
N MET A 76 18.41 -5.71 -25.42
CA MET A 76 19.00 -6.99 -25.85
C MET A 76 19.78 -7.66 -24.70
N ALA A 77 19.15 -7.73 -23.53
CA ALA A 77 19.71 -8.27 -22.28
C ALA A 77 20.92 -7.53 -21.69
N LYS A 78 21.40 -6.42 -22.30
CA LYS A 78 22.52 -5.63 -21.74
C LYS A 78 22.19 -5.03 -20.38
N GLU A 79 20.93 -4.68 -20.14
CA GLU A 79 20.45 -4.11 -18.89
C GLU A 79 19.62 -5.11 -18.07
N ALA A 80 20.03 -6.38 -18.04
CA ALA A 80 19.33 -7.44 -17.32
C ALA A 80 19.20 -7.17 -15.82
N GLU A 81 20.21 -6.56 -15.20
CA GLU A 81 20.18 -6.18 -13.79
C GLU A 81 19.13 -5.11 -13.51
N THR A 82 19.04 -4.09 -14.37
CA THR A 82 18.02 -3.05 -14.29
C THR A 82 16.61 -3.63 -14.47
N ALA A 83 16.42 -4.53 -15.44
CA ALA A 83 15.16 -5.24 -15.61
C ALA A 83 14.80 -6.06 -14.36
N ASN A 84 15.76 -6.76 -13.77
CA ASN A 84 15.55 -7.53 -12.55
C ASN A 84 15.17 -6.64 -11.36
N ARG A 85 15.86 -5.51 -11.15
CA ARG A 85 15.52 -4.55 -10.09
C ARG A 85 14.09 -4.03 -10.21
N ILE A 86 13.63 -3.73 -11.43
CA ILE A 86 12.23 -3.34 -11.69
C ILE A 86 11.27 -4.47 -11.26
N ALA A 87 11.55 -5.71 -11.65
CA ALA A 87 10.72 -6.86 -11.29
C ALA A 87 10.71 -7.09 -9.76
N VAL A 88 11.87 -7.11 -9.11
CA VAL A 88 11.98 -7.28 -7.66
C VAL A 88 11.19 -6.19 -6.93
N LYS A 89 11.33 -4.92 -7.30
CA LYS A 89 10.53 -3.84 -6.70
C LYS A 89 9.02 -4.02 -6.88
N ALA A 90 8.59 -4.51 -8.04
CA ALA A 90 7.18 -4.65 -8.36
C ALA A 90 6.51 -5.86 -7.68
N PHE A 91 7.21 -7.01 -7.63
CA PHE A 91 6.65 -8.27 -7.15
C PHE A 91 6.91 -8.56 -5.67
N THR A 92 7.84 -7.85 -5.02
CA THR A 92 8.12 -8.00 -3.59
C THR A 92 7.51 -6.87 -2.75
N GLY A 93 7.78 -6.85 -1.45
CA GLY A 93 7.05 -6.04 -0.46
C GLY A 93 5.79 -6.76 0.05
N ASP A 94 4.92 -6.02 0.73
CA ASP A 94 3.75 -6.58 1.41
C ASP A 94 2.61 -6.85 0.43
N TRP A 95 2.09 -8.08 0.46
CA TRP A 95 0.95 -8.52 -0.35
C TRP A 95 -0.37 -8.56 0.41
N TYR A 96 -0.32 -8.39 1.72
CA TYR A 96 -1.50 -8.25 2.56
C TYR A 96 -1.20 -7.26 3.69
N ILE A 97 -2.26 -6.68 4.25
CA ILE A 97 -2.15 -5.70 5.32
C ILE A 97 -2.15 -6.44 6.66
N HIS A 98 -0.97 -6.68 7.23
CA HIS A 98 -0.84 -7.31 8.54
C HIS A 98 -1.47 -6.43 9.66
N PRO A 99 -2.06 -7.01 10.72
CA PRO A 99 -2.63 -6.22 11.81
C PRO A 99 -1.67 -5.22 12.46
N ASN A 100 -0.37 -5.52 12.52
CA ASN A 100 0.64 -4.60 13.06
C ASN A 100 0.80 -3.33 12.22
N ILE A 101 0.47 -3.38 10.93
CA ILE A 101 0.46 -2.20 10.05
C ILE A 101 -0.72 -1.29 10.42
N LEU A 102 -1.87 -1.88 10.76
CA LEU A 102 -3.06 -1.12 11.18
C LEU A 102 -2.91 -0.48 12.56
N THR A 103 -2.07 -1.06 13.42
CA THR A 103 -1.74 -0.48 14.73
C THR A 103 -0.61 0.53 14.67
N GLY A 104 0.03 0.72 13.50
CA GLY A 104 1.19 1.60 13.33
C GLY A 104 2.51 1.06 13.90
N SER A 105 2.53 -0.20 14.34
CA SER A 105 3.75 -0.85 14.85
C SER A 105 4.69 -1.37 13.75
N GLU A 106 4.16 -1.57 12.54
CA GLU A 106 4.92 -1.90 11.33
C GLU A 106 4.56 -0.92 10.21
N GLU A 107 5.52 -0.58 9.35
CA GLU A 107 5.26 0.21 8.15
C GLU A 107 4.79 -0.69 7.00
N LEU A 108 3.90 -0.16 6.15
CA LEU A 108 3.48 -0.85 4.93
C LEU A 108 4.52 -0.67 3.82
N ASN A 109 5.13 -1.77 3.37
CA ASN A 109 6.08 -1.77 2.27
C ASN A 109 5.39 -2.08 0.94
N PHE A 110 4.90 -1.04 0.25
CA PHE A 110 4.20 -1.22 -1.02
C PHE A 110 5.10 -1.72 -2.16
N SER A 111 6.39 -1.37 -2.18
CA SER A 111 7.35 -1.90 -3.13
C SER A 111 8.39 -2.75 -2.43
N GLY A 112 9.06 -3.58 -3.22
CA GLY A 112 10.28 -4.26 -2.78
C GLY A 112 11.34 -3.30 -2.25
N PRO A 113 12.29 -3.82 -1.45
CA PRO A 113 13.38 -3.02 -0.92
C PRO A 113 14.16 -2.36 -2.05
N ASP A 114 14.70 -1.17 -1.77
CA ASP A 114 15.78 -0.63 -2.58
C ASP A 114 16.99 -1.56 -2.48
N ASP A 115 17.65 -1.82 -3.61
CA ASP A 115 18.94 -2.50 -3.62
C ASP A 115 19.89 -1.67 -2.75
N LYS A 116 20.12 -2.09 -1.51
CA LYS A 116 21.19 -1.55 -0.70
C LYS A 116 22.47 -2.11 -1.27
N THR A 117 23.08 -1.41 -2.22
CA THR A 117 24.53 -1.57 -2.44
C THR A 117 25.21 -1.12 -1.13
N PRO A 118 25.94 -1.99 -0.42
CA PRO A 118 26.80 -1.56 0.67
C PRO A 118 27.87 -0.57 0.18
#